data_AF-A0AAE4CM03-F1
#
_entry.id   AF-A0AAE4CM03-F1
#
_cell.length_a   1.000
_cell.length_b   1.000
_cell.length_c   1.000
_cell.angle_alpha   90.00
_cell.angle_beta   90.00
_cell.angle_gamma   90.00
#
_symmetry.space_group_name_H-M   'P 1'
#
loop_
_entity.id
_entity.type
_entity.pdbx_description
1 polymer ?
#
loop_
_entity_poly.entity_id
_entity_poly.type
_entity_poly.pdbx_seq_one_letter_code
_entity_poly.pdbx_strand_id
1 'polypeptide(L)'
;MAESPDPPPESPPTGTRSGRNRRKLDTRLVMISAALGGLLVLVISAVLHWPNSGSSARGTSTASETGSGAGTASRAGASAGDEQKAAPTRPPELEVTAGTCLNWTAPDAGDIREVTCAEPHLFEATGTSDLRGQFGDRAPFPSVEKWAQLKKQRCTEVANQYLGGNFDPNGRFQVGASTPSKQEWRNGERTLRCGLQQPGPSGKLYRFSGSVKTLDQSDTHDIGTCLGINGTSVSAPVDCSEPHSLEITGVVDLGEKFPEGYPSIEKQDTFLFTRCSELTAQYAGSKTAAEDKGLTVSWDNLKQASWDAGSRKVNCKVGAQLPDDGGLAPITGSIKGEVTVGTEPAPTESAPTMQGVPANGTR
;
A
#
# COMPACT_ATOMS: atom_id res chain seq x y z
N MET A 1 76.01 -14.31 61.03
CA MET A 1 74.89 -15.22 60.76
C MET A 1 73.89 -14.45 59.92
N ALA A 2 73.71 -14.85 58.66
CA ALA A 2 72.71 -14.29 57.75
C ALA A 2 71.87 -15.48 57.26
N GLU A 3 70.59 -15.45 57.60
CA GLU A 3 69.59 -16.48 57.33
C GLU A 3 69.19 -16.45 55.86
N SER A 4 69.16 -17.61 55.20
CA SER A 4 68.77 -17.75 53.79
C SER A 4 67.25 -17.78 53.63
N PRO A 5 66.68 -17.21 52.55
CA PRO A 5 65.23 -17.24 52.31
C PRO A 5 64.75 -18.57 51.70
N ASP A 6 63.54 -18.97 52.09
CA ASP A 6 62.83 -20.20 51.72
C ASP A 6 62.50 -20.34 50.21
N PRO A 7 62.35 -21.58 49.69
CA PRO A 7 62.00 -21.84 48.29
C PRO A 7 60.49 -21.66 48.00
N PRO A 8 60.11 -21.42 46.72
CA PRO A 8 58.73 -21.12 46.33
C PRO A 8 57.83 -22.37 46.28
N PRO A 9 56.50 -22.22 46.41
CA PRO A 9 55.56 -23.33 46.46
C PRO A 9 55.28 -23.97 45.08
N GLU A 10 55.08 -25.28 45.12
CA GLU A 10 54.84 -26.22 44.01
C GLU A 10 53.46 -26.01 43.34
N SER A 11 53.39 -26.26 42.02
CA SER A 11 52.18 -26.08 41.19
C SER A 11 51.20 -27.27 41.31
N PRO A 12 49.87 -27.06 41.22
CA PRO A 12 48.89 -28.15 41.25
C PRO A 12 48.77 -28.88 39.89
N PRO A 13 48.22 -30.13 39.86
CA PRO A 13 48.37 -31.05 38.74
C PRO A 13 47.48 -30.76 37.53
N THR A 14 48.02 -31.11 36.37
CA THR A 14 47.46 -30.99 35.02
C THR A 14 46.16 -31.78 34.85
N GLY A 15 45.05 -31.06 34.67
CA GLY A 15 43.75 -31.62 34.29
C GLY A 15 43.76 -32.21 32.87
N THR A 16 43.14 -33.38 32.73
CA THR A 16 43.02 -34.18 31.52
C THR A 16 42.26 -33.47 30.40
N ARG A 17 42.85 -33.50 29.20
CA ARG A 17 42.33 -32.92 27.95
C ARG A 17 41.18 -33.79 27.42
N SER A 18 39.94 -33.44 27.74
CA SER A 18 38.75 -34.04 27.13
C SER A 18 38.56 -33.47 25.72
N GLY A 19 38.81 -34.30 24.71
CA GLY A 19 38.61 -33.99 23.30
C GLY A 19 37.13 -33.80 22.99
N ARG A 20 36.71 -32.55 22.82
CA ARG A 20 35.37 -32.23 22.32
C ARG A 20 35.33 -32.51 20.82
N ASN A 21 34.77 -33.66 20.46
CA ASN A 21 34.42 -34.06 19.09
C ASN A 21 33.68 -32.92 18.37
N ARG A 22 34.31 -32.33 17.35
CA ARG A 22 33.61 -31.52 16.34
C ARG A 22 32.72 -32.47 15.53
N ARG A 23 31.44 -32.56 15.90
CA ARG A 23 30.43 -33.17 15.02
C ARG A 23 30.36 -32.30 13.76
N LYS A 24 30.77 -32.87 12.62
CA LYS A 24 30.48 -32.32 11.29
C LYS A 24 28.96 -32.20 11.19
N LEU A 25 28.42 -30.99 11.07
CA LEU A 25 27.01 -30.80 10.76
C LEU A 25 26.76 -31.38 9.37
N ASP A 26 25.86 -32.34 9.31
CA ASP A 26 25.52 -33.11 8.13
C ASP A 26 24.80 -32.20 7.13
N THR A 27 25.41 -31.98 5.96
CA THR A 27 24.93 -31.07 4.91
C THR A 27 23.51 -31.41 4.43
N ARG A 28 23.05 -32.65 4.67
CA ARG A 28 21.68 -33.10 4.40
C ARG A 28 20.63 -32.49 5.34
N LEU A 29 20.99 -32.15 6.58
CA LEU A 29 20.10 -31.51 7.56
C LEU A 29 19.88 -30.01 7.26
N VAL A 30 20.87 -29.36 6.64
CA VAL A 30 20.79 -27.96 6.18
C VAL A 30 19.91 -27.83 4.92
N MET A 31 19.91 -28.84 4.05
CA MET A 31 19.08 -28.83 2.83
C MET A 31 17.59 -29.11 3.11
N ILE A 32 17.26 -29.88 4.15
CA ILE A 32 15.86 -30.16 4.53
C ILE A 32 15.22 -28.94 5.24
N SER A 33 16.01 -28.15 5.97
CA SER A 33 15.53 -26.90 6.61
C SER A 33 15.31 -25.77 5.59
N ALA A 34 16.12 -25.69 4.53
CA ALA A 34 15.91 -24.74 3.43
C ALA A 34 14.65 -25.05 2.58
N ALA A 35 14.33 -26.34 2.39
CA ALA A 35 13.15 -26.75 1.61
C ALA A 35 11.83 -26.52 2.36
N LEU A 36 11.81 -26.65 3.68
CA LEU A 36 10.63 -26.35 4.51
C LEU A 36 10.42 -24.83 4.71
N GLY A 37 11.49 -24.04 4.80
CA GLY A 37 11.41 -22.57 4.81
C GLY A 37 10.85 -21.99 3.51
N GLY A 38 11.25 -22.55 2.35
CA GLY A 38 10.74 -22.11 1.04
C GLY A 38 9.26 -22.43 0.79
N LEU A 39 8.74 -23.52 1.37
CA LEU A 39 7.32 -23.90 1.22
C LEU A 39 6.39 -23.06 2.10
N LEU A 40 6.86 -22.55 3.26
CA LEU A 40 6.07 -21.72 4.17
C LEU A 40 5.86 -20.29 3.64
N VAL A 41 6.86 -19.73 2.95
CA VAL A 41 6.78 -18.41 2.30
C VAL A 41 5.77 -18.39 1.13
N LEU A 42 5.59 -19.53 0.46
CA LEU A 42 4.64 -19.65 -0.66
C LEU A 42 3.18 -19.78 -0.23
N VAL A 43 2.89 -20.35 0.95
CA VAL A 43 1.52 -20.48 1.44
C VAL A 43 0.98 -19.17 2.03
N ILE A 44 1.84 -18.35 2.68
CA ILE A 44 1.44 -17.02 3.20
C ILE A 44 1.15 -16.04 2.06
N SER A 45 1.85 -16.15 0.93
CA SER A 45 1.62 -15.30 -0.25
C SER A 45 0.27 -15.54 -0.94
N ALA A 46 -0.32 -16.73 -0.78
CA ALA A 46 -1.61 -17.09 -1.39
C ALA A 46 -2.83 -16.64 -0.58
N VAL A 47 -2.69 -16.41 0.74
CA VAL A 47 -3.82 -16.05 1.62
C VAL A 47 -4.06 -14.53 1.66
N LEU A 48 -3.05 -13.71 1.33
CA LEU A 48 -3.15 -12.23 1.40
C LEU A 48 -3.54 -11.54 0.08
N HIS A 49 -3.73 -12.29 -1.02
CA HIS A 49 -4.07 -11.71 -2.33
C HIS A 49 -5.50 -12.02 -2.82
N TRP A 50 -6.38 -12.53 -1.95
CA TRP A 50 -7.79 -12.74 -2.29
C TRP A 50 -8.70 -11.77 -1.53
N PRO A 51 -9.59 -11.00 -2.21
CA PRO A 51 -10.59 -10.22 -1.51
C PRO A 51 -11.70 -11.15 -1.02
N ASN A 52 -11.87 -11.25 0.30
CA ASN A 52 -13.07 -11.82 0.91
C ASN A 52 -14.29 -10.98 0.53
N SER A 53 -15.14 -11.52 -0.34
CA SER A 53 -16.50 -11.06 -0.57
C SER A 53 -17.35 -11.34 0.68
N GLY A 54 -17.45 -10.33 1.55
CA GLY A 54 -18.30 -10.32 2.74
C GLY A 54 -19.78 -10.13 2.40
N SER A 55 -20.57 -11.11 2.81
CA SER A 55 -22.01 -11.28 2.71
C SER A 55 -22.83 -10.05 3.12
N SER A 56 -23.72 -9.59 2.23
CA SER A 56 -24.70 -8.54 2.53
C SER A 56 -25.79 -9.03 3.48
N ALA A 57 -25.87 -8.43 4.66
CA ALA A 57 -27.04 -8.53 5.54
C ALA A 57 -28.22 -7.75 4.93
N ARG A 58 -29.36 -8.42 4.88
CA ARG A 58 -30.60 -8.01 4.24
C ARG A 58 -31.37 -7.07 5.18
N GLY A 59 -31.37 -5.77 4.89
CA GLY A 59 -32.15 -4.77 5.62
C GLY A 59 -33.33 -4.28 4.80
N THR A 60 -34.49 -4.93 4.96
CA THR A 60 -35.79 -4.44 4.49
C THR A 60 -36.21 -3.24 5.34
N SER A 61 -36.42 -2.08 4.72
CA SER A 61 -37.19 -0.98 5.30
C SER A 61 -38.40 -0.70 4.42
N THR A 62 -39.55 -0.99 5.01
CA THR A 62 -40.91 -0.81 4.53
C THR A 62 -41.29 0.66 4.50
N ALA A 63 -42.03 1.04 3.45
CA ALA A 63 -42.77 2.28 3.36
C ALA A 63 -43.81 2.41 4.49
N SER A 64 -44.09 3.63 4.92
CA SER A 64 -45.31 3.96 5.65
C SER A 64 -45.72 5.39 5.33
N GLU A 65 -46.80 5.49 4.55
CA GLU A 65 -47.65 6.67 4.40
C GLU A 65 -48.45 6.92 5.68
N THR A 66 -48.71 8.19 5.97
CA THR A 66 -49.89 8.76 6.66
C THR A 66 -49.65 10.28 6.64
N GLY A 67 -50.56 11.19 6.30
CA GLY A 67 -51.99 11.12 6.10
C GLY A 67 -52.62 12.36 6.77
N SER A 68 -53.38 13.13 5.99
CA SER A 68 -54.52 13.97 6.41
C SER A 68 -54.31 15.47 6.66
N GLY A 69 -55.23 16.26 6.07
CA GLY A 69 -55.44 17.68 6.40
C GLY A 69 -56.07 18.51 5.27
N ALA A 70 -57.34 18.28 4.96
CA ALA A 70 -58.12 19.02 3.97
C ALA A 70 -58.50 20.44 4.46
N GLY A 71 -58.60 21.39 3.53
CA GLY A 71 -59.18 22.72 3.73
C GLY A 71 -59.36 23.46 2.41
N THR A 72 -60.53 23.34 1.80
CA THR A 72 -60.94 24.01 0.55
C THR A 72 -61.54 25.40 0.80
N ALA A 73 -61.11 26.40 0.03
CA ALA A 73 -61.95 27.52 -0.39
C ALA A 73 -61.47 28.12 -1.73
N SER A 74 -62.39 28.14 -2.71
CA SER A 74 -62.32 28.78 -4.04
C SER A 74 -62.25 30.33 -3.91
N ARG A 75 -61.89 31.18 -4.90
CA ARG A 75 -61.94 31.13 -6.38
C ARG A 75 -61.18 32.34 -6.97
N ALA A 76 -60.66 32.17 -8.19
CA ALA A 76 -60.52 33.14 -9.29
C ALA A 76 -59.42 34.24 -9.27
N GLY A 77 -58.68 34.32 -10.38
CA GLY A 77 -57.92 35.52 -10.79
C GLY A 77 -56.68 35.20 -11.62
N ALA A 78 -56.78 35.36 -12.94
CA ALA A 78 -55.76 35.01 -13.93
C ALA A 78 -54.60 36.04 -14.04
N SER A 79 -53.50 35.54 -14.62
CA SER A 79 -52.42 36.25 -15.34
C SER A 79 -51.29 36.91 -14.55
N ALA A 80 -50.12 36.27 -14.53
CA ALA A 80 -48.82 36.93 -14.66
C ALA A 80 -47.69 35.92 -14.95
N GLY A 81 -47.04 36.07 -16.12
CA GLY A 81 -45.61 35.84 -16.34
C GLY A 81 -45.06 34.41 -16.27
N ASP A 82 -44.89 33.79 -17.44
CA ASP A 82 -43.91 32.72 -17.66
C ASP A 82 -42.48 33.25 -17.38
N GLU A 83 -41.99 33.05 -16.16
CA GLU A 83 -40.55 32.96 -15.90
C GLU A 83 -40.20 31.48 -15.81
N GLN A 84 -39.84 30.94 -16.97
CA GLN A 84 -39.28 29.60 -17.09
C GLN A 84 -37.95 29.58 -16.34
N LYS A 85 -38.01 29.23 -15.05
CA LYS A 85 -36.85 28.94 -14.21
C LYS A 85 -36.05 27.85 -14.91
N ALA A 86 -34.99 28.27 -15.60
CA ALA A 86 -34.03 27.36 -16.20
C ALA A 86 -33.62 26.36 -15.11
N ALA A 87 -33.82 25.08 -15.41
CA ALA A 87 -33.23 24.02 -14.62
C ALA A 87 -31.72 24.31 -14.51
N PRO A 88 -31.08 24.08 -13.35
CA PRO A 88 -29.64 24.26 -13.25
C PRO A 88 -28.99 23.41 -14.34
N THR A 89 -28.31 24.09 -15.26
CA THR A 89 -27.49 23.48 -16.30
C THR A 89 -26.57 22.51 -15.58
N ARG A 90 -26.68 21.22 -15.90
CA ARG A 90 -25.67 20.22 -15.47
C ARG A 90 -24.30 20.81 -15.84
N PRO A 91 -23.29 20.77 -14.95
CA PRO A 91 -21.94 21.12 -15.34
C PRO A 91 -21.60 20.40 -16.65
N PRO A 92 -20.95 21.06 -17.63
CA PRO A 92 -20.49 20.37 -18.81
C PRO A 92 -19.74 19.11 -18.37
N GLU A 93 -20.10 17.97 -18.96
CA GLU A 93 -19.46 16.70 -18.63
C GLU A 93 -17.97 16.88 -18.88
N LEU A 94 -17.15 16.74 -17.83
CA LEU A 94 -15.73 17.00 -17.91
C LEU A 94 -15.13 16.09 -18.98
N GLU A 95 -14.68 16.67 -20.09
CA GLU A 95 -14.04 15.95 -21.19
C GLU A 95 -12.62 15.58 -20.77
N VAL A 96 -12.49 14.43 -20.10
CA VAL A 96 -11.21 13.92 -19.60
C VAL A 96 -10.48 13.17 -20.70
N THR A 97 -9.35 13.72 -21.17
CA THR A 97 -8.46 13.09 -22.15
C THR A 97 -7.25 12.46 -21.47
N ALA A 98 -6.49 11.64 -22.18
CA ALA A 98 -5.27 11.05 -21.64
C ALA A 98 -4.24 12.15 -21.28
N GLY A 99 -3.74 12.11 -20.04
CA GLY A 99 -2.88 13.15 -19.45
C GLY A 99 -3.62 14.22 -18.65
N THR A 100 -4.96 14.21 -18.63
CA THR A 100 -5.74 15.10 -17.76
C THR A 100 -5.58 14.67 -16.30
N CYS A 101 -5.19 15.60 -15.44
CA CYS A 101 -5.02 15.38 -14.00
C CYS A 101 -6.23 15.90 -13.22
N LEU A 102 -6.76 15.06 -12.33
CA LEU A 102 -8.01 15.31 -11.62
C LEU A 102 -7.81 15.30 -10.11
N ASN A 103 -8.48 16.23 -9.46
CA ASN A 103 -8.49 16.34 -8.01
C ASN A 103 -9.92 16.54 -7.50
N TRP A 104 -10.18 16.09 -6.28
CA TRP A 104 -11.43 16.25 -5.56
C TRP A 104 -11.17 16.28 -4.05
N THR A 105 -12.14 16.74 -3.28
CA THR A 105 -12.06 16.77 -1.81
C THR A 105 -13.22 16.01 -1.17
N ALA A 106 -14.38 15.96 -1.83
CA ALA A 106 -15.54 15.23 -1.34
C ALA A 106 -15.31 13.71 -1.44
N PRO A 107 -15.69 12.90 -0.42
CA PRO A 107 -15.52 11.44 -0.46
C PRO A 107 -16.22 10.74 -1.64
N ASP A 108 -17.26 11.35 -2.19
CA ASP A 108 -18.01 10.86 -3.36
C ASP A 108 -17.51 11.43 -4.70
N ALA A 109 -16.43 12.22 -4.68
CA ALA A 109 -15.87 12.96 -5.81
C ALA A 109 -16.87 13.92 -6.50
N GLY A 110 -17.90 14.39 -5.78
CA GLY A 110 -18.89 15.33 -6.33
C GLY A 110 -18.33 16.70 -6.73
N ASP A 111 -17.14 17.05 -6.25
CA ASP A 111 -16.41 18.29 -6.55
C ASP A 111 -15.20 18.07 -7.49
N ILE A 112 -15.19 16.95 -8.24
CA ILE A 112 -14.08 16.63 -9.14
C ILE A 112 -13.85 17.74 -10.16
N ARG A 113 -12.57 18.10 -10.32
CA ARG A 113 -12.12 19.11 -11.27
C ARG A 113 -10.78 18.75 -11.87
N GLU A 114 -10.55 19.26 -13.07
CA GLU A 114 -9.23 19.26 -13.68
C GLU A 114 -8.29 20.25 -12.96
N VAL A 115 -7.04 19.84 -12.82
CA VAL A 115 -5.92 20.65 -12.33
C VAL A 115 -4.71 20.41 -13.21
N THR A 116 -3.71 21.29 -13.16
CA THR A 116 -2.44 21.00 -13.82
C THR A 116 -1.76 19.83 -13.12
N CYS A 117 -1.08 18.95 -13.86
CA CYS A 117 -0.42 17.81 -13.22
C CYS A 117 0.70 18.20 -12.25
N ALA A 118 1.22 19.44 -12.32
CA ALA A 118 2.16 19.96 -11.33
C ALA A 118 1.49 20.19 -9.96
N GLU A 119 0.19 20.49 -9.94
CA GLU A 119 -0.58 20.59 -8.70
C GLU A 119 -0.88 19.21 -8.11
N PRO A 120 -1.02 19.11 -6.77
CA PRO A 120 -1.42 17.86 -6.12
C PRO A 120 -2.78 17.38 -6.64
N HIS A 121 -2.81 16.16 -7.16
CA HIS A 121 -4.00 15.53 -7.72
C HIS A 121 -4.08 14.05 -7.33
N LEU A 122 -5.26 13.46 -7.48
CA LEU A 122 -5.55 12.09 -7.03
C LEU A 122 -5.56 11.08 -8.17
N PHE A 123 -5.69 11.56 -9.41
CA PHE A 123 -5.89 10.72 -10.57
C PHE A 123 -5.31 11.37 -11.82
N GLU A 124 -4.54 10.63 -12.61
CA GLU A 124 -4.16 11.02 -13.97
C GLU A 124 -4.86 10.08 -14.95
N ALA A 125 -5.67 10.64 -15.84
CA ALA A 125 -6.37 9.87 -16.86
C ALA A 125 -5.37 9.30 -17.88
N THR A 126 -5.46 8.01 -18.15
CA THR A 126 -4.58 7.33 -19.12
C THR A 126 -5.27 7.06 -20.45
N GLY A 127 -6.60 7.10 -20.48
CA GLY A 127 -7.40 6.92 -21.69
C GLY A 127 -8.73 6.24 -21.41
N THR A 128 -9.31 5.64 -22.44
CA THR A 128 -10.62 4.97 -22.37
C THR A 128 -10.56 3.54 -22.89
N SER A 129 -11.42 2.67 -22.37
CA SER A 129 -11.66 1.33 -22.93
C SER A 129 -13.13 1.16 -23.25
N ASP A 130 -13.42 0.76 -24.49
CA ASP A 130 -14.77 0.47 -24.95
C ASP A 130 -15.16 -0.99 -24.65
N LEU A 131 -16.33 -1.18 -24.03
CA LEU A 131 -16.88 -2.50 -23.69
C LEU A 131 -18.00 -2.98 -24.63
N ARG A 132 -18.38 -2.21 -25.67
CA ARG A 132 -19.47 -2.56 -26.61
C ARG A 132 -19.29 -3.95 -27.25
N GLY A 133 -18.05 -4.35 -27.53
CA GLY A 133 -17.74 -5.68 -28.08
C GLY A 133 -18.04 -6.86 -27.15
N GLN A 134 -18.14 -6.61 -25.83
CA GLN A 134 -18.46 -7.63 -24.81
C GLN A 134 -19.89 -7.49 -24.27
N PHE A 135 -20.47 -6.29 -24.31
CA PHE A 135 -21.77 -5.99 -23.74
C PHE A 135 -22.66 -5.25 -24.75
N GLY A 136 -23.63 -5.97 -25.32
CA GLY A 136 -24.64 -5.37 -26.21
C GLY A 136 -25.60 -4.42 -25.48
N ASP A 137 -26.51 -3.81 -26.25
CA ASP A 137 -27.40 -2.74 -25.78
C ASP A 137 -28.30 -3.14 -24.61
N ARG A 138 -28.71 -4.42 -24.55
CA ARG A 138 -29.58 -4.97 -23.50
C ARG A 138 -28.81 -5.70 -22.39
N ALA A 139 -27.49 -5.61 -22.36
CA ALA A 139 -26.70 -6.28 -21.33
C ALA A 139 -27.10 -5.79 -19.93
N PRO A 140 -27.23 -6.70 -18.93
CA PRO A 140 -27.50 -6.28 -17.57
C PRO A 140 -26.35 -5.42 -17.03
N PHE A 141 -26.66 -4.53 -16.08
CA PHE A 141 -25.63 -3.75 -15.40
C PHE A 141 -24.68 -4.70 -14.64
N PRO A 142 -23.34 -4.59 -14.80
CA PRO A 142 -22.41 -5.50 -14.17
C PRO A 142 -22.48 -5.48 -12.64
N SER A 143 -22.14 -6.61 -12.01
CA SER A 143 -21.96 -6.69 -10.55
C SER A 143 -20.70 -5.92 -10.13
N VAL A 144 -20.55 -5.69 -8.81
CA VAL A 144 -19.38 -5.02 -8.24
C VAL A 144 -18.09 -5.79 -8.58
N GLU A 145 -18.11 -7.11 -8.44
CA GLU A 145 -16.98 -7.99 -8.73
C GLU A 145 -16.65 -7.98 -10.22
N LYS A 146 -17.68 -7.96 -11.08
CA LYS A 146 -17.46 -7.88 -12.52
C LYS A 146 -16.84 -6.55 -12.92
N TRP A 147 -17.29 -5.45 -12.32
CA TRP A 147 -16.65 -4.14 -12.53
C TRP A 147 -15.20 -4.12 -12.05
N ALA A 148 -14.90 -4.67 -10.88
CA ALA A 148 -13.53 -4.76 -10.39
C ALA A 148 -12.63 -5.54 -11.37
N GLN A 149 -13.12 -6.68 -11.89
CA GLN A 149 -12.39 -7.46 -12.90
C GLN A 149 -12.17 -6.67 -14.20
N LEU A 150 -13.22 -6.04 -14.74
CA LEU A 150 -13.15 -5.26 -15.98
C LEU A 150 -12.18 -4.06 -15.84
N LYS A 151 -12.29 -3.31 -14.74
CA LYS A 151 -11.39 -2.19 -14.43
C LYS A 151 -9.94 -2.66 -14.40
N LYS A 152 -9.65 -3.71 -13.63
CA LYS A 152 -8.29 -4.25 -13.52
C LYS A 152 -7.76 -4.67 -14.89
N GLN A 153 -8.50 -5.47 -15.65
CA GLN A 153 -8.03 -5.98 -16.94
C GLN A 153 -7.85 -4.85 -17.96
N ARG A 154 -8.92 -4.09 -18.23
CA ARG A 154 -8.94 -3.09 -19.31
C ARG A 154 -8.05 -1.90 -19.00
N CYS A 155 -8.08 -1.39 -17.78
CA CYS A 155 -7.27 -0.23 -17.45
C CYS A 155 -5.79 -0.56 -17.25
N THR A 156 -5.43 -1.82 -17.00
CA THR A 156 -4.01 -2.26 -17.09
C THR A 156 -3.52 -2.24 -18.54
N GLU A 157 -4.35 -2.69 -19.50
CA GLU A 157 -4.02 -2.59 -20.94
C GLU A 157 -3.84 -1.12 -21.36
N VAL A 158 -4.78 -0.24 -20.98
CA VAL A 158 -4.72 1.20 -21.28
C VAL A 158 -3.52 1.89 -20.61
N ALA A 159 -3.24 1.59 -19.33
CA ALA A 159 -2.10 2.15 -18.61
C ALA A 159 -0.77 1.74 -19.25
N ASN A 160 -0.62 0.48 -19.66
CA ASN A 160 0.56 0.02 -20.40
C ASN A 160 0.73 0.77 -21.72
N GLN A 161 -0.34 0.99 -22.49
CA GLN A 161 -0.25 1.78 -23.72
C GLN A 161 0.17 3.22 -23.43
N TYR A 162 -0.41 3.84 -22.40
CA TYR A 162 -0.12 5.22 -22.02
C TYR A 162 1.32 5.44 -21.54
N LEU A 163 1.88 4.46 -20.84
CA LEU A 163 3.25 4.47 -20.29
C LEU A 163 4.29 3.83 -21.21
N GLY A 164 3.92 3.43 -22.43
CA GLY A 164 4.85 2.80 -23.39
C GLY A 164 5.36 1.43 -22.95
N GLY A 165 4.55 0.66 -22.23
CA GLY A 165 4.86 -0.67 -21.71
C GLY A 165 5.48 -0.69 -20.31
N ASN A 166 5.72 0.47 -19.71
CA ASN A 166 6.44 0.60 -18.44
C ASN A 166 5.52 0.72 -17.21
N PHE A 167 4.28 0.22 -17.26
CA PHE A 167 3.44 0.25 -16.05
C PHE A 167 3.95 -0.77 -15.03
N ASP A 168 4.31 -0.35 -13.82
CA ASP A 168 4.77 -1.25 -12.76
C ASP A 168 3.57 -1.87 -12.01
N PRO A 169 3.31 -3.19 -12.14
CA PRO A 169 2.19 -3.84 -11.48
C PRO A 169 2.35 -3.96 -9.96
N ASN A 170 3.54 -3.68 -9.42
CA ASN A 170 3.80 -3.65 -7.98
C ASN A 170 4.31 -2.26 -7.53
N GLY A 171 4.14 -1.25 -8.37
CA GLY A 171 4.56 0.11 -8.06
C GLY A 171 3.55 0.86 -7.21
N ARG A 172 3.88 2.13 -6.91
CA ARG A 172 3.02 3.00 -6.09
C ARG A 172 1.72 3.42 -6.76
N PHE A 173 1.65 3.36 -8.09
CA PHE A 173 0.44 3.68 -8.84
C PHE A 173 -0.34 2.42 -9.18
N GLN A 174 -1.66 2.51 -9.07
CA GLN A 174 -2.58 1.44 -9.43
C GLN A 174 -3.62 1.95 -10.41
N VAL A 175 -4.16 1.03 -11.21
CA VAL A 175 -5.23 1.35 -12.16
C VAL A 175 -6.53 1.67 -11.43
N GLY A 176 -7.15 2.77 -11.83
CA GLY A 176 -8.51 3.15 -11.47
C GLY A 176 -9.36 3.36 -12.71
N ALA A 177 -10.67 3.39 -12.53
CA ALA A 177 -11.58 3.78 -13.60
C ALA A 177 -12.88 4.35 -13.05
N SER A 178 -13.42 5.36 -13.74
CA SER A 178 -14.85 5.64 -13.65
C SER A 178 -15.62 4.71 -14.59
N THR A 179 -16.71 4.16 -14.06
CA THR A 179 -17.62 3.28 -14.78
C THR A 179 -18.89 4.03 -15.12
N PRO A 180 -19.58 3.70 -16.23
CA PRO A 180 -20.87 4.29 -16.54
C PRO A 180 -21.86 4.11 -15.39
N SER A 181 -22.68 5.14 -15.14
CA SER A 181 -23.80 5.03 -14.21
C SER A 181 -24.84 4.02 -14.73
N LYS A 182 -25.74 3.55 -13.86
CA LYS A 182 -26.84 2.67 -14.30
C LYS A 182 -27.71 3.31 -15.38
N GLN A 183 -27.85 4.63 -15.37
CA GLN A 183 -28.62 5.37 -16.37
C GLN A 183 -27.88 5.44 -17.70
N GLU A 184 -26.61 5.83 -17.69
CA GLU A 184 -25.73 5.82 -18.87
C GLU A 184 -25.66 4.42 -19.51
N TRP A 185 -25.50 3.38 -18.70
CA TRP A 185 -25.50 2.00 -19.18
C TRP A 185 -26.81 1.62 -19.88
N ARG A 186 -27.97 2.01 -19.34
CA ARG A 186 -29.25 1.79 -20.03
C ARG A 186 -29.36 2.57 -21.34
N ASN A 187 -28.67 3.71 -21.43
CA ASN A 187 -28.63 4.54 -22.63
C ASN A 187 -27.54 4.11 -23.63
N GLY A 188 -26.87 2.97 -23.40
CA GLY A 188 -25.88 2.42 -24.33
C GLY A 188 -24.44 2.80 -24.05
N GLU A 189 -24.15 3.56 -22.98
CA GLU A 189 -22.77 3.88 -22.61
C GLU A 189 -22.04 2.61 -22.10
N ARG A 190 -20.84 2.38 -22.62
CA ARG A 190 -20.02 1.18 -22.37
C ARG A 190 -18.55 1.50 -22.18
N THR A 191 -18.20 2.78 -22.02
CA THR A 191 -16.82 3.23 -21.92
C THR A 191 -16.36 3.24 -20.48
N LEU A 192 -15.21 2.62 -20.22
CA LEU A 192 -14.43 2.84 -19.01
C LEU A 192 -13.50 4.03 -19.24
N ARG A 193 -13.49 5.00 -18.33
CA ARG A 193 -12.47 6.07 -18.34
C ARG A 193 -11.38 5.67 -17.34
N CYS A 194 -10.25 5.24 -17.86
CA CYS A 194 -9.14 4.67 -17.11
C CYS A 194 -8.15 5.76 -16.66
N GLY A 195 -7.47 5.49 -15.56
CA GLY A 195 -6.36 6.31 -15.09
C GLY A 195 -5.54 5.65 -14.01
N LEU A 196 -4.53 6.37 -13.54
CA LEU A 196 -3.63 5.93 -12.49
C LEU A 196 -3.84 6.79 -11.24
N GLN A 197 -3.81 6.11 -10.10
CA GLN A 197 -4.06 6.66 -8.76
C GLN A 197 -3.07 6.04 -7.78
N GLN A 198 -2.85 6.69 -6.63
CA GLN A 198 -1.93 6.21 -5.59
C GLN A 198 -2.73 5.80 -4.34
N PRO A 199 -3.28 4.57 -4.29
CA PRO A 199 -4.02 4.10 -3.12
C PRO A 199 -3.07 3.69 -1.99
N GLY A 200 -3.48 3.91 -0.74
CA GLY A 200 -2.87 3.27 0.42
C GLY A 200 -3.60 1.99 0.84
N PRO A 201 -3.18 1.37 1.96
CA PRO A 201 -3.72 0.09 2.43
C PRO A 201 -5.24 0.07 2.66
N SER A 202 -5.83 1.21 3.03
CA SER A 202 -7.29 1.35 3.25
C SER A 202 -8.09 1.62 1.96
N GLY A 203 -7.42 1.76 0.81
CA GLY A 203 -8.02 2.15 -0.47
C GLY A 203 -8.21 3.66 -0.64
N LYS A 204 -7.92 4.47 0.39
CA LYS A 204 -7.87 5.93 0.26
C LYS A 204 -6.76 6.35 -0.70
N LEU A 205 -6.99 7.43 -1.44
CA LEU A 205 -6.07 7.92 -2.45
C LEU A 205 -5.20 9.05 -1.91
N TYR A 206 -3.89 8.90 -2.05
CA TYR A 206 -2.91 9.94 -1.74
C TYR A 206 -2.71 10.84 -2.94
N ARG A 207 -2.53 12.13 -2.67
CA ARG A 207 -2.19 13.08 -3.74
C ARG A 207 -0.75 12.91 -4.17
N PHE A 208 -0.52 13.10 -5.46
CA PHE A 208 0.81 13.19 -6.04
C PHE A 208 0.87 14.39 -6.99
N SER A 209 2.09 14.83 -7.29
CA SER A 209 2.40 15.96 -8.17
C SER A 209 3.42 15.51 -9.22
N GLY A 210 3.23 15.95 -10.45
CA GLY A 210 3.93 15.50 -11.65
C GLY A 210 3.10 14.50 -12.46
N SER A 211 3.45 14.31 -13.73
CA SER A 211 2.79 13.30 -14.57
C SER A 211 3.36 11.90 -14.31
N VAL A 212 2.49 10.90 -14.22
CA VAL A 212 2.83 9.47 -14.07
C VAL A 212 3.73 8.93 -15.20
N LYS A 213 3.83 9.63 -16.34
CA LYS A 213 4.80 9.31 -17.40
C LYS A 213 6.26 9.55 -17.00
N THR A 214 6.48 10.43 -16.04
CA THR A 214 7.82 10.91 -15.63
C THR A 214 8.15 10.56 -14.19
N LEU A 215 7.12 10.29 -13.39
CA LEU A 215 7.29 9.94 -12.00
C LEU A 215 7.83 8.51 -11.86
N ASP A 216 8.78 8.34 -10.95
CA ASP A 216 9.24 7.03 -10.50
C ASP A 216 8.04 6.25 -9.93
N GLN A 217 7.93 4.98 -10.31
CA GLN A 217 6.82 4.10 -9.91
C GLN A 217 7.18 3.20 -8.73
N SER A 218 8.44 3.24 -8.26
CA SER A 218 8.89 2.43 -7.13
C SER A 218 7.96 2.61 -5.91
N ASP A 219 7.62 1.51 -5.24
CA ASP A 219 6.70 1.49 -4.09
C ASP A 219 7.40 1.91 -2.80
N THR A 220 7.88 3.15 -2.77
CA THR A 220 8.64 3.71 -1.65
C THR A 220 7.86 4.79 -0.91
N HIS A 221 8.28 5.03 0.31
CA HIS A 221 7.77 6.07 1.20
C HIS A 221 8.88 7.05 1.57
N ASP A 222 8.49 8.25 1.98
CA ASP A 222 9.47 9.24 2.46
C ASP A 222 10.17 8.76 3.74
N ILE A 223 11.46 9.08 3.87
CA ILE A 223 12.26 8.76 5.05
C ILE A 223 11.67 9.45 6.29
N GLY A 224 11.42 8.68 7.34
CA GLY A 224 10.76 9.09 8.58
C GLY A 224 9.25 8.85 8.61
N THR A 225 8.68 8.29 7.54
CA THR A 225 7.27 7.86 7.54
C THR A 225 7.09 6.66 8.49
N CYS A 226 6.12 6.76 9.39
CA CYS A 226 5.68 5.66 10.25
C CYS A 226 4.41 5.04 9.67
N LEU A 227 4.48 3.77 9.26
CA LEU A 227 3.36 3.04 8.68
C LEU A 227 2.56 2.39 9.81
N GLY A 228 1.30 2.79 9.96
CA GLY A 228 0.43 2.34 11.05
C GLY A 228 0.29 0.82 11.13
N ILE A 229 -0.41 0.36 12.16
CA ILE A 229 -0.67 -1.06 12.38
C ILE A 229 -2.15 -1.31 12.62
N ASN A 230 -2.68 -2.40 12.05
CA ASN A 230 -4.04 -2.89 12.25
C ASN A 230 -4.00 -4.38 12.56
N GLY A 231 -4.22 -4.78 13.81
CA GLY A 231 -3.87 -6.13 14.26
C GLY A 231 -2.36 -6.35 14.18
N THR A 232 -1.94 -7.15 13.20
CA THR A 232 -0.53 -7.46 12.88
C THR A 232 -0.15 -7.03 11.46
N SER A 233 -1.04 -6.30 10.78
CA SER A 233 -0.85 -5.85 9.40
C SER A 233 -0.49 -4.37 9.32
N VAL A 234 0.30 -4.02 8.32
CA VAL A 234 0.64 -2.62 7.99
C VAL A 234 -0.63 -1.86 7.58
N SER A 235 -0.77 -0.63 8.05
CA SER A 235 -1.87 0.27 7.70
C SER A 235 -1.35 1.61 7.15
N ALA A 236 -2.24 2.60 7.02
CA ALA A 236 -1.88 3.91 6.48
C ALA A 236 -0.81 4.60 7.34
N PRO A 237 -0.01 5.53 6.77
CA PRO A 237 0.87 6.39 7.55
C PRO A 237 0.18 7.06 8.73
N VAL A 238 0.88 7.10 9.87
CA VAL A 238 0.47 7.74 11.12
C VAL A 238 1.62 8.58 11.68
N ASP A 239 1.34 9.42 12.67
CA ASP A 239 2.39 10.04 13.46
C ASP A 239 3.17 8.94 14.21
N CYS A 240 4.50 9.05 14.32
CA CYS A 240 5.30 8.02 14.98
C CYS A 240 5.00 7.88 16.48
N SER A 241 4.36 8.88 17.11
CA SER A 241 3.85 8.79 18.48
C SER A 241 2.59 7.93 18.62
N GLU A 242 1.93 7.60 17.50
CA GLU A 242 0.84 6.64 17.45
C GLU A 242 1.39 5.21 17.26
N PRO A 243 0.64 4.16 17.65
CA PRO A 243 1.02 2.79 17.36
C PRO A 243 1.20 2.54 15.85
N HIS A 244 2.36 2.04 15.47
CA HIS A 244 2.71 1.76 14.08
C HIS A 244 3.50 0.45 13.97
N SER A 245 3.64 -0.08 12.76
CA SER A 245 4.31 -1.36 12.51
C SER A 245 5.76 -1.19 12.07
N LEU A 246 6.02 -0.14 11.29
CA LEU A 246 7.30 0.08 10.61
C LEU A 246 7.58 1.58 10.53
N GLU A 247 8.84 1.98 10.76
CA GLU A 247 9.36 3.31 10.42
C GLU A 247 10.31 3.19 9.22
N ILE A 248 10.16 4.06 8.23
CA ILE A 248 11.01 4.13 7.04
C ILE A 248 12.29 4.88 7.39
N THR A 249 13.45 4.23 7.28
CA THR A 249 14.74 4.79 7.71
C THR A 249 15.66 5.13 6.54
N GLY A 250 15.31 4.68 5.33
CA GLY A 250 16.09 4.94 4.13
C GLY A 250 15.39 4.47 2.87
N VAL A 251 15.86 4.95 1.72
CA VAL A 251 15.49 4.46 0.39
C VAL A 251 16.77 4.14 -0.37
N VAL A 252 16.81 2.97 -1.02
CA VAL A 252 17.98 2.50 -1.77
C VAL A 252 17.59 2.37 -3.24
N ASP A 253 18.39 2.95 -4.12
CA ASP A 253 18.34 2.71 -5.56
C ASP A 253 19.21 1.49 -5.91
N LEU A 254 18.59 0.39 -6.31
CA LEU A 254 19.28 -0.83 -6.71
C LEU A 254 19.97 -0.68 -8.08
N GLY A 255 19.52 0.24 -8.92
CA GLY A 255 20.12 0.54 -10.23
C GLY A 255 21.53 1.09 -10.13
N GLU A 256 21.82 1.87 -9.08
CA GLU A 256 23.19 2.36 -8.81
C GLU A 256 24.16 1.21 -8.53
N LYS A 257 23.70 0.15 -7.84
CA LYS A 257 24.53 -0.99 -7.48
C LYS A 257 24.61 -2.05 -8.57
N PHE A 258 23.53 -2.25 -9.31
CA PHE A 258 23.37 -3.30 -10.29
C PHE A 258 23.09 -2.71 -11.69
N PRO A 259 24.07 -2.02 -12.31
CA PRO A 259 23.87 -1.37 -13.62
C PRO A 259 23.67 -2.37 -14.76
N GLU A 260 24.14 -3.60 -14.59
CA GLU A 260 24.07 -4.67 -15.59
C GLU A 260 22.68 -5.32 -15.73
N GLY A 261 21.72 -4.97 -14.86
CA GLY A 261 20.36 -5.49 -14.91
C GLY A 261 19.85 -6.08 -13.60
N TYR A 262 18.70 -6.74 -13.68
CA TYR A 262 17.97 -7.23 -12.52
C TYR A 262 18.81 -8.16 -11.63
N PRO A 263 19.08 -7.79 -10.36
CA PRO A 263 19.75 -8.68 -9.41
C PRO A 263 18.77 -9.74 -8.88
N SER A 264 19.26 -10.98 -8.73
CA SER A 264 18.50 -12.02 -8.00
C SER A 264 18.20 -11.57 -6.57
N ILE A 265 17.14 -12.11 -5.98
CA ILE A 265 16.73 -11.77 -4.61
C ILE A 265 17.88 -11.96 -3.60
N GLU A 266 18.63 -13.05 -3.69
CA GLU A 266 19.81 -13.29 -2.84
C GLU A 266 20.88 -12.19 -2.95
N LYS A 267 21.12 -11.67 -4.17
CA LYS A 267 22.05 -10.55 -4.39
C LYS A 267 21.49 -9.25 -3.82
N GLN A 268 20.19 -9.03 -3.95
CA GLN A 268 19.52 -7.88 -3.33
C GLN A 268 19.66 -7.97 -1.81
N ASP A 269 19.32 -9.10 -1.19
CA ASP A 269 19.39 -9.29 0.26
C ASP A 269 20.80 -9.09 0.80
N THR A 270 21.81 -9.66 0.13
CA THR A 270 23.21 -9.48 0.53
C THR A 270 23.62 -8.01 0.53
N PHE A 271 23.19 -7.24 -0.48
CA PHE A 271 23.50 -5.81 -0.57
C PHE A 271 22.68 -4.97 0.41
N LEU A 272 21.37 -5.22 0.47
CA LEU A 272 20.40 -4.46 1.26
C LEU A 272 20.59 -4.68 2.75
N PHE A 273 21.02 -5.87 3.19
CA PHE A 273 21.37 -6.11 4.59
C PHE A 273 22.39 -5.08 5.08
N THR A 274 23.54 -4.97 4.41
CA THR A 274 24.56 -3.99 4.80
C THR A 274 24.07 -2.56 4.61
N ARG A 275 23.49 -2.26 3.45
CA ARG A 275 23.12 -0.89 3.10
C ARG A 275 22.01 -0.32 3.99
N CYS A 276 20.98 -1.11 4.29
CA CYS A 276 19.88 -0.68 5.15
C CYS A 276 20.27 -0.61 6.62
N SER A 277 21.18 -1.46 7.11
CA SER A 277 21.76 -1.29 8.45
C SER A 277 22.53 0.03 8.56
N GLU A 278 23.33 0.39 7.55
CA GLU A 278 24.07 1.66 7.52
C GLU A 278 23.15 2.88 7.47
N LEU A 279 22.12 2.86 6.61
CA LEU A 279 21.15 3.95 6.50
C LEU A 279 20.32 4.10 7.76
N THR A 280 19.90 2.98 8.38
CA THR A 280 19.18 3.01 9.65
C THR A 280 20.06 3.57 10.77
N ALA A 281 21.33 3.17 10.85
CA ALA A 281 22.27 3.69 11.83
C ALA A 281 22.50 5.21 11.66
N GLN A 282 22.61 5.69 10.42
CA GLN A 282 22.72 7.12 10.12
C GLN A 282 21.46 7.87 10.52
N TYR A 283 20.28 7.34 10.18
CA TYR A 283 18.99 7.93 10.51
C TYR A 283 18.76 8.01 12.03
N ALA A 284 19.12 6.96 12.77
CA ALA A 284 18.93 6.84 14.21
C ALA A 284 20.04 7.51 15.04
N GLY A 285 21.18 7.85 14.43
CA GLY A 285 22.33 8.44 15.11
C GLY A 285 23.21 7.43 15.89
N SER A 286 22.94 6.13 15.81
CA SER A 286 23.77 5.08 16.42
C SER A 286 23.67 3.76 15.64
N LYS A 287 24.77 3.02 15.58
CA LYS A 287 24.85 1.69 14.93
C LYS A 287 24.03 0.62 15.65
N THR A 288 23.84 0.76 16.97
CA THR A 288 23.15 -0.23 17.81
C THR A 288 21.72 0.19 18.13
N ALA A 289 21.25 1.37 17.67
CA ALA A 289 19.97 1.93 18.07
C ALA A 289 18.76 1.00 17.86
N ALA A 290 18.75 0.23 16.76
CA ALA A 290 17.68 -0.72 16.50
C ALA A 290 17.72 -1.87 17.52
N GLU A 291 18.89 -2.51 17.69
CA GLU A 291 19.09 -3.62 18.62
C GLU A 291 18.82 -3.22 20.08
N ASP A 292 19.36 -2.09 20.52
CA ASP A 292 19.19 -1.55 21.87
C ASP A 292 17.72 -1.29 22.23
N LYS A 293 16.86 -1.11 21.21
CA LYS A 293 15.42 -0.84 21.34
C LYS A 293 14.55 -2.04 21.00
N GLY A 294 15.14 -3.22 20.79
CA GLY A 294 14.42 -4.44 20.44
C GLY A 294 13.78 -4.40 19.04
N LEU A 295 14.35 -3.60 18.13
CA LEU A 295 13.88 -3.45 16.77
C LEU A 295 14.79 -4.18 15.77
N THR A 296 14.20 -4.62 14.66
CA THR A 296 14.88 -5.29 13.55
C THR A 296 14.83 -4.43 12.30
N VAL A 297 16.01 -4.26 11.67
CA VAL A 297 16.11 -3.64 10.35
C VAL A 297 15.65 -4.65 9.29
N SER A 298 14.79 -4.22 8.39
CA SER A 298 14.36 -5.00 7.23
C SER A 298 14.30 -4.12 5.98
N TRP A 299 14.11 -4.75 4.82
CA TRP A 299 14.02 -4.09 3.53
C TRP A 299 12.99 -4.76 2.65
N ASP A 300 12.56 -4.06 1.60
CA ASP A 300 11.78 -4.65 0.52
C ASP A 300 12.70 -5.21 -0.57
N ASN A 301 12.28 -6.27 -1.25
CA ASN A 301 12.92 -6.70 -2.48
C ASN A 301 12.17 -6.17 -3.71
N LEU A 302 12.92 -5.77 -4.72
CA LEU A 302 12.35 -5.36 -5.99
C LEU A 302 12.08 -6.60 -6.84
N LYS A 303 10.84 -6.70 -7.33
CA LYS A 303 10.43 -7.79 -8.23
C LYS A 303 10.94 -7.53 -9.64
N GLN A 304 11.18 -8.60 -10.41
CA GLN A 304 11.64 -8.48 -11.79
C GLN A 304 10.66 -7.65 -12.65
N ALA A 305 9.35 -7.87 -12.51
CA ALA A 305 8.35 -7.08 -13.26
C ALA A 305 8.43 -5.57 -12.96
N SER A 306 8.77 -5.20 -11.72
CA SER A 306 8.97 -3.80 -11.34
C SER A 306 10.26 -3.23 -11.92
N TRP A 307 11.33 -4.03 -11.95
CA TRP A 307 12.58 -3.68 -12.64
C TRP A 307 12.36 -3.47 -14.14
N ASP A 308 11.63 -4.37 -14.79
CA ASP A 308 11.35 -4.29 -16.22
C ASP A 308 10.49 -3.05 -16.55
N ALA A 309 9.61 -2.64 -15.63
CA ALA A 309 8.82 -1.41 -15.73
C ALA A 309 9.60 -0.11 -15.40
N GLY A 310 10.87 -0.22 -14.97
CA GLY A 310 11.74 0.93 -14.71
C GLY A 310 11.87 1.33 -13.23
N SER A 311 11.12 0.72 -12.30
CA SER A 311 11.29 0.96 -10.86
C SER A 311 12.66 0.45 -10.40
N ARG A 312 13.34 1.20 -9.53
CA ARG A 312 14.68 0.84 -9.04
C ARG A 312 14.83 0.95 -7.53
N LYS A 313 13.85 1.52 -6.83
CA LYS A 313 14.00 1.87 -5.42
C LYS A 313 13.25 0.92 -4.49
N VAL A 314 13.80 0.73 -3.30
CA VAL A 314 13.21 -0.07 -2.20
C VAL A 314 13.38 0.65 -0.87
N ASN A 315 12.50 0.40 0.09
CA ASN A 315 12.59 0.97 1.43
C ASN A 315 13.56 0.16 2.31
N CYS A 316 14.30 0.87 3.15
CA CYS A 316 14.85 0.37 4.40
C CYS A 316 13.90 0.77 5.52
N LYS A 317 13.62 -0.17 6.43
CA LYS A 317 12.62 -0.01 7.47
C LYS A 317 13.08 -0.65 8.77
N VAL A 318 12.50 -0.19 9.86
CA VAL A 318 12.71 -0.76 11.19
C VAL A 318 11.38 -1.02 11.86
N GLY A 319 11.28 -2.14 12.59
CA GLY A 319 10.07 -2.52 13.30
C GLY A 319 10.33 -3.68 14.27
N ALA A 320 9.27 -4.22 14.84
CA ALA A 320 9.34 -5.35 15.76
C ALA A 320 8.36 -6.45 15.38
N GLN A 321 8.59 -7.66 15.90
CA GLN A 321 7.70 -8.79 15.75
C GLN A 321 7.17 -9.23 17.12
N LEU A 322 5.95 -9.73 17.13
CA LEU A 322 5.38 -10.36 18.31
C LEU A 322 6.15 -11.67 18.61
N PRO A 323 6.15 -12.12 19.88
CA PRO A 323 6.69 -13.43 20.24
C PRO A 323 6.08 -14.57 19.42
N ASP A 324 6.79 -15.70 19.36
CA ASP A 324 6.33 -16.94 18.70
C ASP A 324 5.87 -16.76 17.24
N ASP A 325 6.57 -15.90 16.49
CA ASP A 325 6.26 -15.56 15.10
C ASP A 325 4.83 -15.01 14.89
N GLY A 326 4.30 -14.30 15.90
CA GLY A 326 2.92 -13.78 15.92
C GLY A 326 2.61 -12.66 14.92
N GLY A 327 3.56 -12.23 14.09
CA GLY A 327 3.43 -11.15 13.12
C GLY A 327 4.05 -9.83 13.60
N LEU A 328 3.70 -8.71 12.95
CA LEU A 328 4.22 -7.39 13.33
C LEU A 328 3.71 -6.98 14.71
N ALA A 329 4.61 -6.48 15.55
CA ALA A 329 4.27 -5.89 16.84
C ALA A 329 4.01 -4.38 16.70
N PRO A 330 3.08 -3.81 17.46
CA PRO A 330 2.92 -2.37 17.52
C PRO A 330 4.15 -1.75 18.21
N ILE A 331 4.73 -0.73 17.58
CA ILE A 331 5.75 0.13 18.16
C ILE A 331 5.20 1.55 18.34
N THR A 332 5.66 2.24 19.36
CA THR A 332 5.28 3.64 19.65
C THR A 332 6.54 4.46 19.89
N GLY A 333 6.65 5.59 19.19
CA GLY A 333 7.84 6.44 19.14
C GLY A 333 8.71 6.16 17.91
N SER A 334 9.49 7.16 17.47
CA SER A 334 10.48 7.03 16.40
C SER A 334 11.80 6.45 16.94
N ILE A 335 12.52 5.67 16.12
CA ILE A 335 13.86 5.16 16.43
C ILE A 335 14.88 6.29 16.74
N LYS A 336 14.60 7.54 16.38
CA LYS A 336 15.41 8.70 16.79
C LYS A 336 15.27 9.06 18.28
N GLY A 337 14.21 8.61 18.93
CA GLY A 337 13.88 8.89 20.34
C GLY A 337 13.63 7.62 21.15
N GLU A 338 12.78 7.73 22.16
CA GLU A 338 12.31 6.58 22.92
C GLU A 338 11.33 5.74 22.08
N VAL A 339 11.42 4.42 22.19
CA VAL A 339 10.53 3.48 21.51
C VAL A 339 10.00 2.48 22.54
N THR A 340 8.70 2.21 22.49
CA THR A 340 8.06 1.10 23.21
C THR A 340 7.61 0.06 22.20
N VAL A 341 7.91 -1.21 22.47
CA VAL A 341 7.47 -2.36 21.67
C VAL A 341 6.37 -3.09 22.44
N GLY A 342 5.19 -3.24 21.82
CA GLY A 342 4.08 -3.99 22.38
C GLY A 342 4.28 -5.50 22.26
N THR A 343 3.72 -6.25 23.19
CA THR A 343 3.79 -7.72 23.24
C THR A 343 2.50 -8.41 22.78
N GLU A 344 1.48 -7.64 22.43
CA GLU A 344 0.19 -8.10 21.94
C GLU A 344 -0.15 -7.43 20.60
N PRO A 345 -0.98 -8.06 19.74
CA PRO A 345 -1.47 -7.43 18.52
C PRO A 345 -2.14 -6.09 18.79
N ALA A 346 -2.02 -5.16 17.85
CA ALA A 346 -2.78 -3.91 17.92
C ALA A 346 -4.29 -4.18 17.83
N PRO A 347 -5.14 -3.27 18.35
CA PRO A 347 -6.57 -3.33 18.08
C PRO A 347 -6.84 -3.44 16.58
N THR A 348 -7.82 -4.28 16.21
CA THR A 348 -8.21 -4.42 14.81
C THR A 348 -9.35 -3.47 14.49
N GLU A 349 -9.13 -2.53 13.57
CA GLU A 349 -10.17 -1.69 13.01
C GLU A 349 -10.76 -2.36 11.76
N SER A 350 -12.05 -2.69 11.84
CA SER A 350 -12.85 -3.16 10.71
C SER A 350 -13.47 -1.97 9.96
N ALA A 351 -12.66 -0.98 9.58
CA ALA A 351 -13.16 0.12 8.78
C ALA A 351 -13.48 -0.39 7.36
N PRO A 352 -14.63 -0.02 6.76
CA PRO A 352 -14.92 -0.36 5.38
C PRO A 352 -13.87 0.24 4.45
N THR A 353 -13.48 -0.51 3.41
CA THR A 353 -12.56 -0.03 2.37
C THR A 353 -13.08 1.28 1.77
N MET A 354 -12.31 2.36 1.90
CA MET A 354 -12.71 3.70 1.45
C MET A 354 -12.10 4.01 0.08
N GLN A 355 -12.43 3.16 -0.91
CA GLN A 355 -11.90 3.30 -2.28
C GLN A 355 -12.27 4.65 -2.89
N GLY A 356 -11.27 5.37 -3.41
CA GLY A 356 -11.49 6.66 -4.08
C GLY A 356 -11.65 7.86 -3.15
N VAL A 357 -11.72 7.64 -1.83
CA VAL A 357 -11.79 8.73 -0.85
C VAL A 357 -10.40 9.37 -0.70
N PRO A 358 -10.27 10.70 -0.71
CA PRO A 358 -9.00 11.35 -0.47
C PRO A 358 -8.41 10.97 0.90
N ALA A 359 -7.13 10.59 0.92
CA ALA A 359 -6.36 10.41 2.14
C ALA A 359 -5.96 11.77 2.74
N ASN A 360 -5.69 11.76 4.04
CA ASN A 360 -4.98 12.84 4.71
C ASN A 360 -3.47 12.59 4.58
N GLY A 361 -2.69 13.66 4.40
CA GLY A 361 -1.23 13.58 4.27
C GLY A 361 -0.73 13.15 2.90
N THR A 362 0.55 12.80 2.86
CA THR A 362 1.26 12.29 1.68
C THR A 362 1.66 10.83 1.89
N ARG A 363 2.07 10.17 0.81
CA ARG A 363 2.57 8.79 0.84
C ARG A 363 4.08 8.79 0.72
#